data_AF-A0A2Z3J8X7-F1
#
_entry.id   AF-A0A2Z3J8X7-F1
#
_cell.length_a   1.000
_cell.length_b   1.000
_cell.length_c   1.000
_cell.angle_alpha   90.00
_cell.angle_beta   90.00
_cell.angle_gamma   90.00
#
_symmetry.space_group_name_H-M   'P 1'
#
loop_
_entity.id
_entity.type
_entity.pdbx_description
1 polymer ?
#
loop_
_entity_poly.entity_id
_entity_poly.type
_entity_poly.pdbx_seq_one_letter_code
_entity_poly.pdbx_strand_id
1 'polypeptide(L)' 'MAAQGGHASVYHGSISPRQHPMPAPLLRLHKRLKQSMDPAGILNPGRLSPDF' A
#
# COMPACT_ATOMS: atom_id res chain seq x y z
N MET A 1 16.70 11.12 4.59
CA MET A 1 15.62 10.14 4.83
C MET A 1 15.77 8.92 3.91
N ALA A 2 15.48 8.99 2.60
CA ALA A 2 15.68 7.84 1.69
C ALA A 2 17.16 7.47 1.47
N ALA A 3 18.04 8.48 1.41
CA ALA A 3 19.49 8.29 1.22
C ALA A 3 20.22 7.61 2.40
N GLN A 4 19.54 7.34 3.52
CA GLN A 4 20.06 6.56 4.66
C GLN A 4 19.36 5.20 4.79
N GLY A 5 18.56 4.77 3.80
CA GLY A 5 17.77 3.55 3.86
C GLY A 5 16.48 3.67 4.71
N GLY A 6 16.03 4.89 5.01
CA GLY A 6 14.79 5.13 5.73
C GLY A 6 13.56 5.08 4.82
N HIS A 7 12.45 4.56 5.34
CA HIS A 7 11.16 4.53 4.66
C HIS A 7 10.20 5.56 5.26
N ALA A 8 9.46 6.27 4.40
CA ALA A 8 8.41 7.20 4.81
C ALA A 8 7.08 6.82 4.15
N SER A 9 5.97 7.07 4.84
CA SER A 9 4.62 6.87 4.31
C SER A 9 3.72 7.98 4.82
N VAL A 10 2.77 8.38 4.00
CA VAL A 10 1.94 9.56 4.24
C VAL A 10 0.61 9.13 4.86
N TYR A 11 0.38 9.49 6.12
CA TYR A 11 -0.88 9.20 6.80
C TYR A 11 -2.02 10.10 6.29
N HIS A 12 -1.78 11.42 6.24
CA HIS A 12 -2.73 12.47 5.79
C HIS A 12 -2.12 13.33 4.66
N GLY A 13 -2.95 13.89 3.77
CA GLY A 13 -2.53 14.67 2.59
C GLY A 13 -2.58 13.87 1.29
N SER A 14 -2.45 14.49 0.12
CA SER A 14 -2.75 13.91 -1.22
C SER A 14 -1.53 13.42 -2.02
N ILE A 15 -0.41 13.12 -1.37
CA ILE A 15 0.83 12.70 -2.04
C ILE A 15 0.73 11.25 -2.54
N SER A 16 1.19 11.01 -3.77
CA SER A 16 1.32 9.70 -4.40
C SER A 16 2.76 9.48 -4.89
N PRO A 17 3.38 8.30 -4.65
CA PRO A 17 2.84 7.16 -3.91
C PRO A 17 2.77 7.42 -2.40
N ARG A 18 1.67 7.01 -1.76
CA ARG A 18 1.42 7.23 -0.32
C ARG A 18 2.26 6.34 0.58
N GLN A 19 2.51 5.11 0.14
CA GLN A 19 3.26 4.11 0.87
C GLN A 19 4.60 3.87 0.18
N HIS A 20 5.61 3.51 0.97
CA HIS A 20 6.86 3.05 0.40
C HIS A 20 6.61 1.78 -0.44
N PRO A 21 7.20 1.67 -1.64
CA PRO A 21 7.14 0.44 -2.43
C PRO A 21 7.52 -0.80 -1.61
N MET A 22 6.66 -1.81 -1.59
CA MET A 22 6.97 -3.08 -0.94
C MET A 22 7.73 -4.00 -1.90
N PRO A 23 8.69 -4.80 -1.40
CA PRO A 23 9.26 -5.91 -2.16
C PRO A 23 8.17 -6.81 -2.73
N ALA A 24 8.38 -7.32 -3.95
CA ALA A 24 7.38 -8.10 -4.67
C ALA A 24 6.75 -9.27 -3.87
N PRO A 25 7.48 -10.02 -3.03
CA PRO A 25 6.87 -11.07 -2.21
C PRO A 25 5.86 -10.56 -1.18
N LEU A 26 6.17 -9.45 -0.51
CA LEU A 26 5.27 -8.83 0.47
C LEU A 26 4.04 -8.24 -0.21
N LEU A 27 4.22 -7.62 -1.39
CA LEU A 27 3.10 -7.13 -2.18
C LEU A 27 2.12 -8.25 -2.55
N ARG A 28 2.61 -9.43 -2.97
CA ARG A 28 1.75 -10.58 -3.28
C ARG A 28 0.97 -11.05 -2.05
N LEU A 29 1.61 -11.13 -0.88
CA LEU A 29 0.94 -11.49 0.36
C LEU A 29 -0.15 -10.48 0.72
N HIS A 30 0.16 -9.18 0.63
CA HIS A 30 -0.77 -8.11 0.95
C HIS A 30 -2.00 -8.13 0.03
N LYS A 31 -1.81 -8.39 -1.27
CA LYS A 31 -2.92 -8.56 -2.23
C LYS A 31 -3.83 -9.73 -1.86
N ARG A 32 -3.26 -10.89 -1.54
CA ARG A 32 -4.05 -12.08 -1.13
C ARG A 32 -4.87 -11.82 0.14
N LEU A 33 -4.26 -11.16 1.13
CA LEU A 33 -4.92 -10.81 2.37
C LEU A 33 -6.07 -9.81 2.12
N LYS A 34 -5.82 -8.79 1.29
CA LYS A 34 -6.82 -7.80 0.91
C LYS A 34 -8.02 -8.46 0.20
N GLN A 35 -7.77 -9.37 -0.72
CA GLN A 35 -8.81 -10.11 -1.43
C GLN A 35 -9.67 -10.98 -0.51
N SER A 36 -9.07 -11.62 0.51
CA SER A 36 -9.84 -12.43 1.48
C SER A 36 -10.63 -11.58 2.48
N MET A 37 -10.11 -10.41 2.84
CA MET A 37 -10.74 -9.55 3.86
C MET A 37 -11.78 -8.59 3.28
N ASP A 38 -11.61 -8.17 2.02
CA ASP A 38 -12.50 -7.23 1.35
C ASP A 38 -12.76 -7.65 -0.11
N PRO A 39 -13.57 -8.71 -0.32
CA PRO A 39 -13.87 -9.21 -1.66
C PRO A 39 -14.63 -8.20 -2.52
N ALA A 40 -15.37 -7.28 -1.89
CA ALA A 40 -16.14 -6.24 -2.56
C ALA A 40 -15.33 -4.97 -2.84
N GLY A 41 -14.09 -4.85 -2.35
CA GLY A 41 -13.22 -3.70 -2.59
C GLY A 41 -13.69 -2.39 -1.92
N ILE A 42 -14.47 -2.47 -0.84
CA ILE A 42 -15.09 -1.29 -0.21
C ILE A 42 -14.08 -0.52 0.67
N LEU A 43 -13.12 -1.22 1.27
CA LEU A 43 -12.22 -0.65 2.26
C LEU A 43 -11.02 0.03 1.61
N ASN A 44 -10.82 1.31 1.90
CA ASN A 44 -9.61 2.07 1.54
C ASN A 44 -9.27 2.05 0.02
N PRO A 45 -10.23 2.35 -0.88
CA PRO A 45 -10.00 2.36 -2.32
C PRO A 45 -8.86 3.33 -2.68
N GLY A 46 -7.91 2.87 -3.48
CA GLY A 46 -6.74 3.64 -3.92
C GLY A 46 -5.76 4.07 -2.82
N ARG A 47 -5.98 3.73 -1.54
CA ARG A 47 -5.08 4.14 -0.42
C ARG A 47 -4.04 3.09 -0.06
N LEU A 48 -4.38 1.80 -0.14
CA LEU A 48 -3.51 0.68 0.27
C LEU A 48 -2.83 -0.02 -0.91
N SER A 49 -3.41 0.07 -2.10
CA SER A 49 -2.85 -0.49 -3.33
C SER A 49 -3.48 0.23 -4.51
N PRO A 50 -2.72 0.56 -5.58
CA PRO A 50 -3.29 1.18 -6.78
C PRO A 50 -4.19 0.23 -7.59
N ASP A 51 -4.07 -1.08 -7.35
CA ASP A 51 -4.81 -2.12 -8.07
C ASP A 51 -6.24 -2.39 -7.51
N PHE A 52 -6.71 -1.64 -6.51
CA PHE A 52 -8.02 -1.81 -5.85
C PHE A 52 -8.72 -0.46 -5.57
#